data_AF-A0A258ZJL1-F1
#
_entry.id   AF-A0A258ZJL1-F1
#
_cell.length_a   1.000
_cell.length_b   1.000
_cell.length_c   1.000
_cell.angle_alpha   90.00
_cell.angle_beta   90.00
_cell.angle_gamma   90.00
#
_symmetry.space_group_name_H-M   'P 1'
#
loop_
_entity.id
_entity.type
_entity.pdbx_description
1 polymer ?
#
loop_
_entity_poly.entity_id
_entity_poly.type
_entity_poly.pdbx_seq_one_letter_code
_entity_poly.pdbx_strand_id
1 'polypeptide(L)'
;MGQGIHPPGLAAMNVKNAGEKYRPSNGTEGDCFFAAWCCKCARDKAMREGCDIDECDDNERCDIVTRTMCFKVEDPEYPTEWQYGKDGQPCCTAFVHAGEAIPVPRCEKTVDMFEEATKCN
;
A
#
# COMPACT_ATOMS: atom_id res chain seq x y z
N MET A 1 -7.15 0.68 -14.63
CA MET A 1 -6.05 1.38 -15.33
C MET A 1 -4.86 1.36 -14.38
N GLY A 2 -3.81 0.63 -14.78
CA GLY A 2 -2.71 0.24 -13.90
C GLY A 2 -1.85 1.42 -13.48
N GLN A 3 -1.65 1.56 -12.18
CA GLN A 3 -0.73 2.54 -11.56
C GLN A 3 0.72 2.02 -11.64
N GLY A 4 1.09 1.50 -12.82
CA GLY A 4 2.41 0.91 -13.08
C GLY A 4 3.44 1.98 -13.40
N ILE A 5 4.62 1.88 -12.78
CA ILE A 5 5.72 2.83 -12.98
C ILE A 5 6.78 2.31 -13.96
N HIS A 6 6.83 0.99 -14.20
CA HIS A 6 7.81 0.39 -15.09
C HIS A 6 7.31 0.40 -16.54
N PRO A 7 8.21 0.66 -17.52
CA PRO A 7 7.86 0.47 -18.92
C PRO A 7 7.51 -1.00 -19.19
N PRO A 8 6.68 -1.31 -20.20
CA PRO A 8 6.18 -2.68 -20.44
C PRO A 8 7.27 -3.75 -20.56
N GLY A 9 8.43 -3.41 -21.15
CA GLY A 9 9.56 -4.33 -21.27
C GLY A 9 10.17 -4.72 -19.92
N LEU A 10 10.32 -3.76 -19.00
CA LEU A 10 10.84 -4.01 -17.67
C LEU A 10 9.81 -4.76 -16.81
N ALA A 11 8.52 -4.37 -16.92
CA ALA A 11 7.44 -5.08 -16.25
C ALA A 11 7.37 -6.56 -16.67
N ALA A 12 7.48 -6.85 -17.96
CA ALA A 12 7.49 -8.23 -18.47
C ALA A 12 8.63 -9.07 -17.88
N MET A 13 9.81 -8.48 -17.62
CA MET A 13 10.92 -9.18 -16.98
C MET A 13 10.67 -9.49 -15.50
N ASN A 14 9.87 -8.65 -14.83
CA ASN A 14 9.56 -8.77 -13.41
C ASN A 14 8.34 -9.65 -13.12
N VAL A 15 7.60 -10.11 -14.14
CA VAL A 15 6.47 -11.06 -13.97
C VAL A 15 6.91 -12.31 -13.22
N LYS A 16 8.15 -12.76 -13.42
CA LYS A 16 8.72 -13.92 -12.73
C LYS A 16 8.91 -13.70 -11.21
N ASN A 17 8.97 -12.44 -10.77
CA ASN A 17 9.13 -12.03 -9.37
C ASN A 17 7.78 -11.72 -8.71
N ALA A 18 6.65 -12.05 -9.35
CA ALA A 18 5.33 -11.73 -8.81
C ALA A 18 5.14 -12.28 -7.38
N GLY A 19 4.76 -11.41 -6.44
CA GLY A 19 4.63 -11.70 -5.01
C GLY A 19 5.91 -11.52 -4.19
N GLU A 20 7.06 -11.28 -4.82
CA GLU A 20 8.29 -10.91 -4.10
C GLU A 20 8.25 -9.45 -3.64
N LYS A 21 8.87 -9.18 -2.47
CA LYS A 21 8.99 -7.83 -1.91
C LYS A 21 9.66 -6.89 -2.92
N TYR A 22 9.06 -5.72 -3.09
CA TYR A 22 9.54 -4.68 -3.98
C TYR A 22 10.31 -3.61 -3.21
N ARG A 23 11.49 -3.25 -3.71
CA ARG A 23 12.26 -2.09 -3.27
C ARG A 23 12.66 -1.27 -4.49
N PRO A 24 12.43 0.05 -4.50
CA PRO A 24 12.90 0.93 -5.58
C PRO A 24 14.42 0.85 -5.74
N SER A 25 14.89 0.86 -6.99
CA SER A 25 16.32 0.77 -7.29
C SER A 25 17.08 2.07 -6.96
N ASN A 26 16.37 3.20 -6.93
CA ASN A 26 16.91 4.53 -6.62
C ASN A 26 15.79 5.51 -6.19
N GLY A 27 16.19 6.74 -5.83
CA GLY A 27 15.27 7.78 -5.40
C GLY A 27 14.22 8.17 -6.44
N THR A 28 14.60 8.26 -7.72
CA THR A 28 13.66 8.61 -8.81
C THR A 28 12.57 7.56 -8.96
N GLU A 29 12.92 6.27 -8.92
CA GLU A 29 11.95 5.19 -8.96
C GLU A 29 11.04 5.21 -7.72
N GLY A 30 11.61 5.52 -6.55
CA GLY A 30 10.86 5.72 -5.31
C GLY A 30 9.84 6.85 -5.42
N ASP A 31 10.24 8.00 -5.96
CA ASP A 31 9.35 9.15 -6.19
C ASP A 31 8.23 8.79 -7.18
N CYS A 32 8.54 8.05 -8.25
CA CYS A 32 7.52 7.54 -9.17
C CYS A 32 6.53 6.60 -8.46
N PHE A 33 7.02 5.71 -7.60
CA PHE A 33 6.17 4.81 -6.83
C PHE A 33 5.28 5.59 -5.85
N PHE A 34 5.82 6.58 -5.14
CA PHE A 34 5.05 7.44 -4.25
C PHE A 34 3.97 8.24 -4.97
N ALA A 35 4.30 8.84 -6.11
CA ALA A 35 3.34 9.57 -6.93
C ALA A 35 2.24 8.66 -7.51
N ALA A 36 2.58 7.42 -7.84
CA ALA A 36 1.64 6.43 -8.35
C ALA A 36 0.71 5.88 -7.26
N TRP A 37 1.21 5.70 -6.04
CA TRP A 37 0.52 5.00 -4.96
C TRP A 37 0.28 5.87 -3.72
N CYS A 38 1.33 6.18 -2.95
CA CYS A 38 1.21 6.81 -1.62
C CYS A 38 0.49 8.16 -1.64
N CYS A 39 0.81 9.04 -2.60
CA CYS A 39 0.16 10.36 -2.75
C CYS A 39 -1.32 10.28 -3.17
N LYS A 40 -1.85 9.09 -3.46
CA LYS A 40 -3.26 8.85 -3.82
C LYS A 40 -3.97 7.94 -2.83
N CYS A 41 -3.28 7.52 -1.77
CA CYS A 41 -3.79 6.56 -0.81
C CYS A 41 -4.63 7.28 0.25
N ALA A 42 -5.77 6.69 0.62
CA ALA A 42 -6.57 7.15 1.76
C ALA A 42 -5.79 7.05 3.08
N ARG A 43 -4.88 6.08 3.19
CA ARG A 43 -4.09 5.79 4.40
C ARG A 43 -2.97 6.79 4.68
N ASP A 44 -2.68 7.70 3.75
CA ASP A 44 -1.52 8.59 3.85
C ASP A 44 -1.88 10.02 3.46
N LYS A 45 -2.51 10.72 4.39
CA LYS A 45 -2.92 12.11 4.19
C LYS A 45 -1.72 13.05 4.19
N ALA A 46 -0.72 12.79 5.03
CA ALA A 46 0.52 13.56 5.06
C ALA A 46 1.20 13.55 3.68
N MET A 47 1.33 12.38 3.03
CA MET A 47 1.93 12.30 1.68
C MET A 47 1.04 12.89 0.58
N ARG A 48 -0.28 12.94 0.75
CA ARG A 48 -1.23 13.44 -0.25
C ARG A 48 -1.46 14.95 -0.16
N GLU A 49 -1.57 15.49 1.04
CA GLU A 49 -1.95 16.88 1.31
C GLU A 49 -0.81 17.72 1.89
N GLY A 50 0.29 17.10 2.33
CA GLY A 50 1.42 17.80 2.95
C GLY A 50 1.10 18.37 4.34
N CYS A 51 0.08 17.84 5.02
CA CYS A 51 -0.23 18.21 6.40
C CYS A 51 0.81 17.63 7.37
N ASP A 52 0.88 18.21 8.56
CA ASP A 52 1.74 17.67 9.62
C ASP A 52 1.27 16.26 9.99
N ILE A 53 2.23 15.36 10.22
CA ILE A 53 1.95 13.98 10.64
C ILE A 53 1.29 13.99 12.02
N ASP A 54 1.61 14.97 12.88
CA ASP A 54 1.02 15.10 14.22
C ASP A 54 -0.46 15.53 14.18
N GLU A 55 -0.95 16.02 13.02
CA GLU A 55 -2.35 16.36 12.79
C GLU A 55 -3.15 15.23 12.10
N CYS A 56 -2.49 14.13 11.71
CA CYS A 56 -3.12 12.98 11.08
C CYS A 56 -3.72 12.03 12.11
N ASP A 57 -4.93 11.51 11.84
CA ASP A 57 -5.50 10.41 12.62
C ASP A 57 -4.72 9.10 12.40
N ASP A 58 -4.92 8.08 13.24
CA ASP A 58 -4.24 6.78 13.18
C ASP A 58 -4.40 6.09 11.82
N ASN A 59 -5.52 6.34 11.13
CA ASN A 59 -5.80 5.80 9.80
C ASN A 59 -5.34 6.71 8.65
N GLU A 60 -4.84 7.91 8.95
CA GLU A 60 -4.33 8.88 7.98
C GLU A 60 -2.79 8.87 7.89
N ARG A 61 -2.13 7.98 8.67
CA ARG A 61 -0.67 7.75 8.64
C ARG A 61 -0.34 6.33 8.14
N CYS A 62 0.43 6.25 7.05
CA CYS A 62 0.84 4.97 6.47
C CYS A 62 2.21 4.51 7.01
N ASP A 63 2.21 3.63 8.00
CA ASP A 63 3.45 3.10 8.59
C ASP A 63 4.28 2.25 7.59
N ILE A 64 3.67 1.76 6.50
CA ILE A 64 4.35 0.98 5.45
C ILE A 64 5.50 1.80 4.84
N VAL A 65 5.25 3.07 4.49
CA VAL A 65 6.26 3.95 3.88
C VAL A 65 7.46 4.09 4.81
N THR A 66 7.22 4.41 6.07
CA THR A 66 8.28 4.55 7.09
C THR A 66 9.09 3.26 7.22
N ARG A 67 8.45 2.08 7.26
CA ARG A 67 9.14 0.79 7.35
C ARG A 67 10.06 0.54 6.15
N THR A 68 9.66 0.92 4.93
CA THR A 68 10.54 0.77 3.75
C THR A 68 11.80 1.63 3.80
N MET A 69 11.77 2.72 4.58
CA MET A 69 12.90 3.62 4.79
C MET A 69 13.79 3.18 5.96
N CYS A 70 13.21 2.53 6.97
CA CYS A 70 13.93 2.08 8.16
C CYS A 70 14.58 0.70 8.00
N PHE A 71 13.98 -0.21 7.24
CA PHE A 71 14.39 -1.61 7.15
C PHE A 71 14.97 -1.97 5.77
N LYS A 72 15.79 -3.02 5.73
CA LYS A 72 16.27 -3.63 4.47
C LYS A 72 15.26 -4.64 3.97
N VAL A 73 15.29 -4.95 2.67
CA VAL A 73 14.27 -5.82 2.04
C VAL A 73 14.26 -7.24 2.63
N GLU A 74 15.41 -7.69 3.12
CA GLU A 74 15.60 -8.99 3.77
C GLU A 74 15.09 -9.01 5.22
N ASP A 75 14.87 -7.84 5.83
CA ASP A 75 14.44 -7.77 7.22
C ASP A 75 12.96 -8.22 7.35
N PRO A 76 12.62 -8.95 8.42
CA PRO A 76 11.24 -9.37 8.69
C PRO A 76 10.25 -8.20 8.72
N GLU A 77 10.70 -7.04 9.20
CA GLU A 77 9.91 -5.82 9.37
C GLU A 77 9.68 -5.05 8.07
N TYR A 78 10.42 -5.36 6.99
CA TYR A 78 10.17 -4.77 5.69
C TYR A 78 8.81 -5.22 5.17
N PRO A 79 7.93 -4.28 4.79
CA PRO A 79 6.54 -4.58 4.49
C PRO A 79 6.42 -5.56 3.32
N THR A 80 5.48 -6.50 3.45
CA THR A 80 5.14 -7.46 2.39
C THR A 80 4.16 -6.85 1.39
N GLU A 81 3.52 -5.74 1.75
CA GLU A 81 2.52 -5.07 0.93
C GLU A 81 3.12 -4.43 -0.31
N TRP A 82 4.38 -4.00 -0.24
CA TRP A 82 5.14 -3.56 -1.40
C TRP A 82 5.73 -4.77 -2.08
N GLN A 83 5.16 -5.14 -3.22
CA GLN A 83 5.55 -6.34 -3.96
C GLN A 83 5.37 -6.17 -5.46
N TYR A 84 5.96 -7.07 -6.25
CA TYR A 84 5.64 -7.15 -7.67
C TYR A 84 4.27 -7.78 -7.90
N GLY A 85 3.43 -7.12 -8.68
CA GLY A 85 2.14 -7.61 -9.14
C GLY A 85 2.28 -8.74 -10.16
N LYS A 86 1.15 -9.39 -10.50
CA LYS A 86 1.11 -10.45 -11.53
C LYS A 86 1.46 -9.94 -12.93
N ASP A 87 1.33 -8.65 -13.16
CA ASP A 87 1.73 -7.93 -14.35
C ASP A 87 3.21 -7.51 -14.34
N GLY A 88 3.95 -7.84 -13.28
CA GLY A 88 5.35 -7.46 -13.07
C GLY A 88 5.54 -5.98 -12.74
N GLN A 89 4.46 -5.22 -12.55
CA GLN A 89 4.52 -3.86 -12.04
C GLN A 89 4.67 -3.88 -10.53
N PRO A 90 5.48 -3.00 -9.93
CA PRO A 90 5.48 -2.85 -8.49
C PRO A 90 4.14 -2.28 -8.02
N CYS A 91 3.60 -2.81 -6.94
CA CYS A 91 2.34 -2.38 -6.38
C CYS A 91 2.35 -2.40 -4.84
N CYS A 92 1.40 -1.67 -4.26
CA CYS A 92 1.10 -1.74 -2.83
C CYS A 92 -0.24 -2.47 -2.64
N THR A 93 -0.25 -3.63 -1.98
CA THR A 93 -1.48 -4.41 -1.77
C THR A 93 -2.41 -3.81 -0.71
N ALA A 94 -1.89 -2.95 0.18
CA ALA A 94 -2.67 -2.22 1.18
C ALA A 94 -3.20 -0.87 0.67
N PHE A 95 -2.98 -0.55 -0.61
CA PHE A 95 -3.47 0.68 -1.22
C PHE A 95 -5.00 0.76 -1.21
N VAL A 96 -5.50 1.93 -0.82
CA VAL A 96 -6.93 2.29 -0.82
C VAL A 96 -7.03 3.65 -1.49
N HIS A 97 -7.91 3.83 -2.49
CA HIS A 97 -8.00 5.13 -3.15
C HIS A 97 -8.51 6.20 -2.17
N ALA A 98 -7.94 7.40 -2.22
CA ALA A 98 -8.43 8.53 -1.44
C ALA A 98 -9.94 8.76 -1.69
N GLY A 99 -10.72 8.77 -0.60
CA GLY A 99 -12.19 8.84 -0.63
C GLY A 99 -12.91 7.51 -0.44
N GLU A 100 -12.20 6.38 -0.53
CA GLU A 100 -12.73 5.06 -0.16
C GLU A 100 -12.52 4.79 1.35
N ALA A 101 -13.43 4.02 1.95
CA ALA A 101 -13.32 3.65 3.35
C ALA A 101 -12.12 2.70 3.54
N ILE A 102 -11.21 3.06 4.44
CA ILE A 102 -10.09 2.20 4.82
C ILE A 102 -10.68 0.97 5.53
N PRO A 103 -10.38 -0.26 5.06
CA PRO A 103 -10.83 -1.46 5.74
C PRO A 103 -10.26 -1.46 7.16
N VAL A 104 -11.14 -1.32 8.15
CA VAL A 104 -10.78 -1.42 9.56
C VAL A 104 -10.36 -2.85 9.85
N PRO A 105 -9.15 -3.09 10.38
CA PRO A 105 -8.76 -4.41 10.85
C PRO A 105 -9.78 -4.87 11.89
N ARG A 106 -10.36 -6.06 11.70
CA ARG A 106 -11.28 -6.65 12.67
C ARG A 106 -10.57 -6.74 14.02
N CYS A 107 -11.10 -6.07 15.04
CA CYS A 107 -10.59 -6.22 16.40
C CYS A 107 -11.00 -7.60 16.94
N GLU A 108 -10.01 -8.48 17.16
CA GLU A 108 -10.25 -9.84 17.68
C GLU A 108 -10.83 -9.87 19.09
N LYS A 109 -10.77 -8.74 19.82
CA LYS A 109 -11.27 -8.60 21.19
C LYS A 109 -12.70 -8.06 21.28
N THR A 110 -13.31 -7.68 20.16
CA THR A 110 -14.72 -7.25 20.11
C THR A 110 -15.52 -8.25 19.29
N VAL A 111 -16.54 -8.85 19.90
CA VAL A 111 -17.50 -9.70 19.19
C VAL A 111 -18.35 -8.83 18.25
N ASP A 112 -18.67 -9.32 17.06
CA ASP A 112 -19.63 -8.62 16.19
C ASP A 112 -21.00 -8.65 16.85
N MET A 113 -21.51 -7.48 17.20
CA MET A 113 -22.84 -7.37 17.84
C MET A 113 -23.99 -7.39 16.83
N PHE A 114 -23.70 -7.42 15.52
CA PHE A 114 -24.71 -7.41 14.45
C PHE A 114 -24.32 -8.40 13.36
N GLU A 115 -24.89 -9.61 13.40
CA GLU A 115 -24.90 -10.50 12.25
C GLU A 115 -25.85 -9.93 11.19
N GLU A 116 -25.42 -9.87 9.93
CA GLU A 116 -26.30 -9.49 8.81
C GLU A 116 -27.51 -10.42 8.79
N ALA A 117 -28.68 -9.85 9.05
CA ALA A 117 -29.96 -10.55 8.94
C ALA A 117 -30.07 -11.16 7.54
N THR A 118 -29.82 -12.45 7.44
CA THR A 118 -30.05 -13.23 6.23
C THR A 118 -31.54 -13.11 5.96
N LYS A 119 -31.90 -12.44 4.86
CA LYS A 119 -33.29 -12.32 4.41
C LYS A 119 -33.83 -13.75 4.26
N CYS A 120 -34.74 -14.12 5.15
CA CYS A 120 -35.55 -15.32 5.01
C CYS A 120 -36.46 -15.10 3.78
N ASN A 121 -36.46 -16.08 2.88
CA ASN A 121 -37.25 -16.10 1.65
C ASN A 121 -38.71 -16.42 1.96
#